data_AF-A0A3P6QG22-F1
#
_entry.id   AF-A0A3P6QG22-F1
#
_cell.length_a   1.000
_cell.length_b   1.000
_cell.length_c   1.000
_cell.angle_alpha   90.00
_cell.angle_beta   90.00
_cell.angle_gamma   90.00
#
_symmetry.space_group_name_H-M   'P 1'
#
loop_
_entity.id
_entity.type
_entity.pdbx_description
1 polymer ?
#
loop_
_entity_poly.entity_id
_entity_poly.type
_entity_poly.pdbx_seq_one_letter_code
_entity_poly.pdbx_strand_id
1 'polypeptide(L)'
;MTIPEQIRDIRDPEHPHSLEVLGVVRKELIEVDDEQSKVLVYFSPTITRCSLATLIGLSIKVKLLRSLPSRFKVRVEITPGTHETEEDINKQLADKERVAAAMENPNLAKMVNICLEGCF
;
A
#
# COMPACT_ATOMS: atom_id res chain seq x y z
N MET A 1 -5.75 -10.54 14.78
CA MET A 1 -5.27 -9.36 14.05
C MET A 1 -5.79 -9.45 12.63
N THR A 2 -6.59 -8.46 12.22
CA THR A 2 -7.26 -8.40 10.93
C THR A 2 -6.40 -7.61 9.93
N ILE A 3 -6.58 -7.85 8.63
CA ILE A 3 -5.82 -7.16 7.56
C ILE A 3 -5.85 -5.62 7.66
N PRO A 4 -6.99 -4.97 7.96
CA PRO A 4 -7.04 -3.51 8.16
C PRO A 4 -6.12 -3.03 9.28
N GLU A 5 -6.03 -3.78 10.39
CA GLU A 5 -5.15 -3.46 11.51
C GLU A 5 -3.67 -3.54 11.12
N GLN A 6 -3.30 -4.27 10.05
CA GLN A 6 -1.92 -4.33 9.58
C GLN A 6 -1.47 -3.10 8.80
N ILE A 7 -2.39 -2.39 8.17
CA ILE A 7 -2.05 -1.30 7.24
C ILE A 7 -2.45 0.09 7.77
N ARG A 8 -3.30 0.16 8.79
CA ARG A 8 -3.74 1.42 9.39
C ARG A 8 -2.61 2.22 10.05
N ASP A 9 -1.57 1.53 10.55
CA ASP A 9 -0.46 2.15 11.29
C ASP A 9 0.68 2.62 10.36
N ILE A 10 0.58 2.33 9.06
CA ILE A 10 1.56 2.80 8.06
C ILE A 10 1.54 4.33 8.08
N ARG A 11 2.73 4.93 8.11
CA ARG A 11 2.91 6.38 8.06
C ARG A 11 2.95 6.88 6.63
N ASP A 12 2.40 8.07 6.44
CA ASP A 12 2.61 8.81 5.21
C ASP A 12 4.07 9.28 5.12
N PRO A 13 4.71 9.20 3.94
CA PRO A 13 6.11 9.62 3.79
C PRO A 13 6.33 11.13 3.95
N GLU A 14 5.28 11.95 3.80
CA GLU A 14 5.35 13.41 3.95
C GLU A 14 4.74 13.92 5.25
N HIS A 15 3.77 13.20 5.82
CA HIS A 15 3.05 13.63 7.02
C HIS A 15 3.37 12.76 8.23
N PRO A 16 3.43 13.32 9.45
CA PRO A 16 3.67 12.56 10.67
C PRO A 16 2.49 11.64 11.10
N HIS A 17 1.43 11.60 10.29
CA HIS A 17 0.18 10.89 10.58
C HIS A 17 0.11 9.54 9.85
N SER A 18 -0.72 8.63 10.37
CA SER A 18 -0.96 7.35 9.73
C SER A 18 -1.93 7.45 8.55
N LEU A 19 -1.87 6.49 7.64
CA LEU A 19 -2.75 6.43 6.47
C LEU A 19 -4.24 6.37 6.86
N GLU A 20 -4.58 5.78 8.01
CA GLU A 20 -5.95 5.75 8.54
C GLU A 20 -6.41 7.15 8.98
N VAL A 21 -5.57 7.87 9.73
CA VAL A 21 -5.89 9.24 10.20
C VAL A 21 -6.05 10.20 9.02
N LEU A 22 -5.26 10.02 7.97
CA LEU A 22 -5.36 10.81 6.74
C LEU A 22 -6.53 10.38 5.84
N GLY A 23 -7.25 9.31 6.18
CA GLY A 23 -8.34 8.76 5.38
C GLY A 23 -7.90 8.13 4.06
N VAL A 24 -6.60 7.84 3.91
CA VAL A 24 -5.99 7.22 2.73
C VAL A 24 -6.37 5.75 2.62
N VAL A 25 -6.42 5.05 3.74
CA VAL A 25 -6.92 3.69 3.83
C VAL A 25 -8.17 3.66 4.70
N ARG A 26 -9.18 2.90 4.28
CA ARG A 26 -10.43 2.72 5.02
C ARG A 26 -10.79 1.25 5.05
N LYS A 27 -11.41 0.80 6.14
CA LYS A 27 -11.82 -0.61 6.29
C LYS A 27 -12.78 -1.07 5.18
N GLU A 28 -13.64 -0.16 4.71
CA GLU A 28 -14.62 -0.41 3.65
C GLU A 28 -13.99 -0.61 2.26
N LEU A 29 -12.74 -0.17 2.09
CA LEU A 29 -11.97 -0.26 0.85
C LEU A 29 -11.05 -1.48 0.82
N ILE A 30 -11.23 -2.42 1.75
CA ILE A 30 -10.41 -3.62 1.90
C ILE A 30 -11.30 -4.84 1.71
N GLU A 31 -11.05 -5.59 0.65
CA GLU A 31 -11.73 -6.84 0.36
C GLU A 31 -10.81 -8.02 0.65
N VAL A 32 -11.29 -8.95 1.47
CA VAL A 32 -10.54 -10.14 1.89
C VAL A 32 -11.37 -11.37 1.56
N ASP A 33 -10.81 -12.23 0.73
CA ASP A 33 -11.37 -13.53 0.36
C ASP A 33 -10.38 -14.62 0.82
N ASP A 34 -10.66 -15.24 1.96
CA ASP A 34 -9.79 -16.29 2.53
C ASP A 34 -9.87 -17.58 1.70
N GLU A 35 -11.05 -17.92 1.16
CA GLU A 35 -11.27 -19.13 0.38
C GLU A 35 -10.46 -19.13 -0.92
N GLN A 36 -10.45 -18.00 -1.63
CA GLN A 36 -9.64 -17.83 -2.84
C GLN A 36 -8.23 -17.31 -2.54
N SER A 37 -7.91 -17.08 -1.26
CA SER A 37 -6.65 -16.48 -0.81
C SER A 37 -6.32 -15.20 -1.58
N LYS A 38 -7.26 -14.26 -1.64
CA LYS A 38 -7.12 -12.95 -2.30
C LYS A 38 -7.32 -11.83 -1.30
N VAL A 39 -6.50 -10.79 -1.43
CA VAL A 39 -6.66 -9.55 -0.68
C VAL A 39 -6.57 -8.41 -1.68
N LEU A 40 -7.58 -7.56 -1.70
CA LEU A 40 -7.64 -6.37 -2.53
C LEU A 40 -7.79 -5.15 -1.62
N VAL A 41 -6.87 -4.19 -1.78
CA VAL A 41 -6.88 -2.96 -1.00
C VAL A 41 -6.95 -1.78 -1.94
N TYR A 42 -7.99 -0.97 -1.76
CA TYR A 42 -8.11 0.34 -2.38
C TYR A 42 -7.59 1.42 -1.44
N PHE A 43 -6.77 2.33 -1.95
CA PHE A 43 -6.30 3.51 -1.21
C PHE A 43 -6.56 4.79 -2.00
N SER A 44 -6.75 5.89 -1.29
CA SER A 44 -7.01 7.22 -1.86
C SER A 44 -5.90 8.17 -1.42
N PRO A 45 -4.89 8.46 -2.26
CA PRO A 45 -3.81 9.36 -1.87
C PRO A 45 -4.35 10.77 -1.54
N THR A 46 -3.75 11.44 -0.56
CA THR A 46 -4.16 12.79 -0.12
C THR A 46 -3.88 13.86 -1.18
N ILE A 47 -2.90 13.62 -2.07
CA ILE A 47 -2.50 14.53 -3.15
C ILE A 47 -2.61 13.79 -4.49
N THR A 48 -3.33 14.37 -5.44
CA THR A 48 -3.75 13.76 -6.71
C THR A 48 -2.69 13.80 -7.83
N ARG A 49 -1.52 14.40 -7.56
CA ARG A 49 -0.42 14.58 -8.53
C ARG A 49 0.95 14.25 -7.94
N CYS A 50 1.09 13.11 -7.27
CA CYS A 50 2.34 12.82 -6.57
C CYS A 50 2.93 11.45 -6.88
N SER A 51 4.25 11.42 -7.09
CA SER A 51 5.07 10.20 -7.11
C SER A 51 4.99 9.40 -5.80
N LEU A 52 4.50 10.02 -4.72
CA LEU A 52 4.30 9.41 -3.42
C LEU A 52 3.13 8.43 -3.38
N ALA A 53 2.15 8.55 -4.27
CA ALA A 53 1.07 7.58 -4.37
C ALA A 53 1.61 6.16 -4.64
N THR A 54 2.65 6.05 -5.47
CA THR A 54 3.37 4.79 -5.69
C THR A 54 4.07 4.29 -4.42
N LEU A 55 4.70 5.17 -3.63
CA LEU A 55 5.35 4.80 -2.37
C LEU A 55 4.36 4.33 -1.31
N ILE A 56 3.20 4.98 -1.20
CA ILE A 56 2.12 4.57 -0.30
C ILE A 56 1.62 3.18 -0.72
N GLY A 57 1.30 2.98 -1.99
CA GLY A 57 0.86 1.68 -2.51
C GLY A 57 1.90 0.57 -2.33
N LEU A 58 3.18 0.88 -2.55
CA LEU A 58 4.30 -0.05 -2.34
C LEU A 58 4.42 -0.42 -0.85
N SER A 59 4.30 0.55 0.04
CA SER A 59 4.36 0.34 1.49
C SER A 59 3.23 -0.57 1.97
N ILE A 60 1.99 -0.31 1.55
CA ILE A 60 0.83 -1.18 1.84
C ILE A 60 1.10 -2.59 1.32
N LYS A 61 1.54 -2.73 0.07
CA LYS A 61 1.80 -4.03 -0.55
C LYS A 61 2.89 -4.82 0.20
N VAL A 62 4.00 -4.18 0.53
CA VAL A 62 5.12 -4.81 1.25
C VAL A 62 4.70 -5.19 2.68
N LYS A 63 3.96 -4.34 3.39
CA LYS A 63 3.45 -4.65 4.73
C LYS A 63 2.60 -5.91 4.71
N LEU A 64 1.66 -6.00 3.76
CA LEU A 64 0.78 -7.16 3.62
C LEU A 64 1.55 -8.41 3.19
N LEU A 65 2.48 -8.31 2.25
CA LEU A 65 3.32 -9.44 1.85
C LEU A 65 4.20 -9.97 3.00
N ARG A 66 4.64 -9.11 3.93
CA ARG A 66 5.41 -9.51 5.12
C ARG A 66 4.55 -10.08 6.24
N SER A 67 3.28 -9.67 6.30
CA SER A 67 2.39 -9.99 7.43
C SER A 67 1.44 -11.17 7.14
N LEU A 68 1.14 -11.40 5.87
CA LEU A 68 0.21 -12.45 5.44
C LEU A 68 0.95 -13.72 4.98
N PRO A 69 0.34 -14.91 5.16
CA PRO A 69 0.86 -16.14 4.58
C PRO A 69 1.00 -16.04 3.06
N SER A 70 2.05 -16.66 2.51
CA SER A 70 2.38 -16.61 1.07
C SER A 70 1.29 -17.14 0.13
N ARG A 71 0.28 -17.85 0.66
CA ARG A 71 -0.92 -18.27 -0.09
C ARG A 71 -1.73 -17.07 -0.63
N PHE A 72 -1.69 -15.93 0.07
CA PHE A 72 -2.51 -14.77 -0.27
C PHE A 72 -1.94 -13.99 -1.46
N LYS A 73 -2.79 -13.76 -2.45
CA LYS A 73 -2.53 -12.87 -3.58
C LYS A 73 -2.97 -11.45 -3.21
N VAL A 74 -2.00 -10.63 -2.84
CA VAL A 74 -2.22 -9.22 -2.48
C VAL A 74 -2.24 -8.33 -3.72
N ARG A 75 -3.35 -7.62 -3.92
CA ARG A 75 -3.51 -6.53 -4.90
C ARG A 75 -3.74 -5.23 -4.15
N VAL A 76 -3.06 -4.17 -4.60
CA VAL A 76 -3.18 -2.83 -4.05
C VAL A 76 -3.41 -1.89 -5.21
N GLU A 77 -4.49 -1.14 -5.16
CA GLU A 77 -4.95 -0.27 -6.25
C GLU A 77 -5.38 1.09 -5.71
N ILE A 78 -5.19 2.13 -6.50
CA ILE A 78 -5.77 3.44 -6.23
C ILE A 78 -7.29 3.35 -6.43
N THR A 79 -8.02 4.03 -5.57
CA THR A 79 -9.48 4.15 -5.66
C THR A 79 -9.84 4.86 -6.97
N PRO A 80 -10.69 4.29 -7.84
CA PRO A 80 -10.99 4.87 -9.15
C PRO A 80 -11.47 6.33 -9.08
N GLY A 81 -10.93 7.18 -9.94
CA GLY A 81 -11.24 8.61 -10.01
C GLY A 81 -10.57 9.47 -8.95
N THR A 82 -9.62 8.93 -8.17
CA THR A 82 -8.92 9.68 -7.10
C THR A 82 -7.51 10.14 -7.47
N HIS A 83 -6.95 9.69 -8.59
CA HIS A 83 -5.61 10.13 -9.03
C HIS A 83 -5.50 10.17 -10.56
N GLU A 84 -4.85 11.19 -11.11
CA GLU A 84 -4.75 11.41 -12.57
C GLU A 84 -3.97 10.29 -13.30
N THR A 85 -3.00 9.68 -12.62
CA THR A 85 -2.19 8.56 -13.14
C THR A 85 -2.50 7.23 -12.45
N GLU A 86 -3.74 7.03 -11.99
CA GLU A 86 -4.13 5.82 -11.26
C GLU A 86 -3.84 4.53 -12.04
N GLU A 87 -4.09 4.51 -13.35
CA GLU A 87 -3.85 3.34 -14.19
C GLU A 87 -2.37 2.95 -14.26
N ASP A 88 -1.48 3.93 -14.43
CA ASP A 88 -0.03 3.70 -14.48
C ASP A 88 0.49 3.21 -13.12
N ILE A 89 0.02 3.78 -12.02
CA ILE A 89 0.41 3.35 -10.67
C ILE A 89 -0.10 1.93 -10.40
N ASN A 90 -1.36 1.64 -10.75
CA ASN A 90 -1.94 0.31 -10.59
C ASN A 90 -1.18 -0.74 -11.41
N LYS A 91 -0.76 -0.41 -12.64
CA LYS A 91 0.11 -1.27 -13.46
C LYS A 91 1.47 -1.51 -12.81
N GLN A 92 2.11 -0.46 -12.29
CA GLN A 92 3.39 -0.58 -11.57
C GLN A 92 3.26 -1.44 -10.32
N LEU A 93 2.20 -1.25 -9.53
CA LEU A 93 1.94 -2.02 -8.33
C LEU A 93 1.57 -3.47 -8.64
N ALA A 94 0.92 -3.76 -9.77
CA ALA A 94 0.57 -5.12 -10.19
C ALA A 94 1.80 -5.93 -10.65
N ASP A 95 2.81 -5.26 -11.21
CA ASP A 95 4.03 -5.86 -11.73
C ASP A 95 4.97 -6.31 -10.59
N LYS A 96 5.08 -7.63 -10.40
CA LYS A 96 5.89 -8.22 -9.34
C LYS A 96 7.38 -7.99 -9.52
N GLU A 97 7.86 -7.95 -10.76
CA GLU A 97 9.28 -7.75 -11.06
C GLU A 97 9.66 -6.29 -10.78
N ARG A 98 8.79 -5.33 -11.13
CA ARG A 98 8.99 -3.91 -10.76
C ARG A 98 8.95 -3.69 -9.25
N VAL A 99 8.00 -4.31 -8.55
CA VAL A 99 7.91 -4.22 -7.09
C VAL A 99 9.17 -4.82 -6.44
N ALA A 100 9.65 -5.97 -6.93
CA ALA A 100 10.88 -6.58 -6.45
C ALA A 100 12.10 -5.67 -6.70
N ALA A 101 12.27 -5.17 -7.92
CA ALA A 101 13.37 -4.26 -8.28
C ALA A 101 13.33 -2.95 -7.46
N ALA A 102 12.13 -2.42 -7.17
CA ALA A 102 11.97 -1.26 -6.30
C ALA A 102 12.44 -1.54 -4.87
N MET A 103 12.19 -2.76 -4.36
CA MET A 103 12.65 -3.18 -3.03
C MET A 103 14.14 -3.54 -2.97
N GLU A 104 14.77 -3.85 -4.10
CA GLU A 104 16.23 -4.00 -4.20
C GLU A 104 16.96 -2.65 -4.22
N ASN A 105 16.26 -1.55 -4.55
CA ASN A 105 16.82 -0.21 -4.47
C ASN A 105 16.91 0.24 -3.00
N PRO A 106 18.11 0.48 -2.45
CA PRO A 106 18.29 0.81 -1.04
C PRO A 106 17.59 2.11 -0.62
N ASN A 107 17.46 3.08 -1.53
CA ASN A 107 16.78 4.34 -1.24
C ASN A 107 15.27 4.14 -1.07
N LEU A 108 14.65 3.40 -1.99
CA LEU A 108 13.22 3.10 -1.94
C LEU A 108 12.91 2.17 -0.77
N ALA A 109 13.71 1.13 -0.57
CA ALA A 109 13.56 0.21 0.56
C ALA A 109 13.64 0.95 1.91
N LYS A 110 14.56 1.92 2.04
CA LYS A 110 14.66 2.77 3.22
C LYS A 110 13.39 3.61 3.43
N MET A 111 12.88 4.26 2.39
CA MET A 111 11.65 5.06 2.48
C MET A 111 10.43 4.21 2.83
N VAL A 112 10.30 3.03 2.22
CA VAL A 112 9.24 2.07 2.57
C VAL A 112 9.38 1.65 4.02
N ASN A 113 10.57 1.26 4.48
CA ASN A 113 10.76 0.86 5.88
C ASN A 113 10.41 1.98 6.86
N ILE A 114 10.75 3.25 6.57
CA ILE A 114 10.33 4.40 7.39
C ILE A 114 8.79 4.50 7.47
N CYS A 115 8.09 4.27 6.36
CA CYS A 115 6.62 4.24 6.34
C CYS A 115 6.06 3.06 7.17
N LEU A 116 6.78 1.93 7.21
CA LEU A 116 6.40 0.73 7.95
C LEU A 116 6.74 0.74 9.43
N GLU A 117 7.66 1.61 9.87
CA GLU A 117 8.10 1.82 11.26
C GLU A 117 7.06 2.57 12.13
N GLY A 118 5.77 2.54 11.75
CA GLY A 118 4.66 3.18 12.45
C GLY A 118 4.79 3.13 13.99
N CYS A 119 4.58 4.29 14.62
CA CYS A 119 4.90 4.59 16.03
C CYS A 119 4.58 3.44 16.99
N PHE A 120 5.61 2.94 17.68
CA PHE A 120 5.45 2.23 18.95
C PHE A 120 4.91 3.18 20.03
#